data_AF-A0A7S0CSH5-F1
#
_entry.id   AF-A0A7S0CSH5-F1
#
_cell.length_a   1.000
_cell.length_b   1.000
_cell.length_c   1.000
_cell.angle_alpha   90.00
_cell.angle_beta   90.00
_cell.angle_gamma   90.00
#
_symmetry.space_group_name_H-M   'P 1'
#
loop_
_entity.id
_entity.type
_entity.pdbx_description
1 polymer ?
#
loop_
_entity_poly.entity_id
_entity_poly.type
_entity_poly.pdbx_seq_one_letter_code
_entity_poly.pdbx_strand_id
1 'polypeptide(L)'
;DDERKDLSSESGSESSEKEEVQKKKKKKHKKKDKKKKKKKDKDKKKKKDSKKKKKKKSKKTIEGVINQLEYGSRGIVRADNRAHMYEKKEEFLRWLIEIKDKQPSMLNRREEQDFWSMYCEDYNTCTLPEKFYNIGKWEISEAKRRGVKSVQDLYTNDGMTDEERKRMEVLKQRDDARQKIEQARTFAIMEQLKKAKKVDSARFKEIEEEHRARGPETFESIALKRKRAKEAKEAAITKKLRGF
;
A
#
# COMPACT_ATOMS: atom_id res chain seq x y z
N ASP A 1 -38.05 63.87 98.87
CA ASP A 1 -38.83 62.80 98.19
C ASP A 1 -38.62 62.94 96.70
N ASP A 2 -38.26 61.94 95.91
CA ASP A 2 -38.24 60.50 96.13
C ASP A 2 -37.27 59.93 95.08
N GLU A 3 -36.41 59.00 95.52
CA GLU A 3 -35.62 58.15 94.65
C GLU A 3 -36.55 57.17 93.93
N ARG A 4 -36.43 56.97 92.61
CA ARG A 4 -36.72 55.67 92.00
C ARG A 4 -35.72 55.30 90.92
N LYS A 5 -34.85 54.37 91.33
CA LYS A 5 -34.21 53.35 90.49
C LYS A 5 -35.26 52.59 89.68
N ASP A 6 -34.93 52.24 88.45
CA ASP A 6 -35.19 50.89 87.92
C ASP A 6 -34.08 50.46 86.95
N LEU A 7 -33.67 49.20 87.15
CA LEU A 7 -32.59 48.49 86.50
C LEU A 7 -33.12 47.59 85.37
N SER A 8 -32.20 47.25 84.45
CA SER A 8 -32.12 46.00 83.66
C SER A 8 -32.66 46.01 82.22
N SER A 9 -31.75 45.90 81.25
CA SER A 9 -31.55 44.63 80.52
C SER A 9 -30.31 44.72 79.64
N GLU A 10 -29.31 43.90 79.96
CA GLU A 10 -28.24 43.50 79.04
C GLU A 10 -28.81 42.71 77.84
N SER A 11 -28.19 42.84 76.64
CA SER A 11 -27.98 41.73 75.70
C SER A 11 -27.13 42.14 74.45
N GLY A 12 -26.00 41.43 74.25
CA GLY A 12 -25.31 41.17 72.96
C GLY A 12 -24.47 42.31 72.37
N SER A 13 -23.16 42.42 72.57
CA SER A 13 -22.04 41.46 72.42
C SER A 13 -21.86 40.84 71.02
N GLU A 14 -20.68 41.13 70.44
CA GLU A 14 -19.95 40.36 69.42
C GLU A 14 -20.50 40.25 67.97
N SER A 15 -20.51 41.34 67.19
CA SER A 15 -20.72 41.22 65.72
C SER A 15 -19.73 42.00 64.83
N SER A 16 -18.82 42.79 65.39
CA SER A 16 -17.97 43.69 64.58
C SER A 16 -16.58 43.11 64.21
N GLU A 17 -15.95 42.30 65.06
CA GLU A 17 -14.57 41.84 64.80
C GLU A 17 -14.47 40.70 63.77
N LYS A 18 -15.50 39.85 63.65
CA LYS A 18 -15.52 38.75 62.66
C LYS A 18 -15.61 39.27 61.22
N GLU A 19 -16.26 40.41 61.00
CA GLU A 19 -16.39 41.07 59.69
C GLU A 19 -15.05 41.62 59.16
N GLU A 20 -14.26 42.24 60.04
CA GLU A 20 -13.00 42.87 59.63
C GLU A 20 -11.93 41.83 59.25
N VAL A 21 -11.86 40.72 59.99
CA VAL A 21 -10.97 39.58 59.69
C VAL A 21 -11.35 38.92 58.37
N GLN A 22 -12.65 38.77 58.08
CA GLN A 22 -13.11 38.24 56.79
C GLN A 22 -12.77 39.17 55.62
N LYS A 23 -12.91 40.50 55.78
CA LYS A 23 -12.53 41.49 54.75
C LYS A 23 -11.02 41.47 54.47
N LYS A 24 -10.16 41.34 55.49
CA LYS A 24 -8.70 41.21 55.33
C LYS A 24 -8.31 39.91 54.60
N LYS A 25 -8.95 38.77 54.93
CA LYS A 25 -8.74 37.49 54.23
C LYS A 25 -9.17 37.55 52.76
N LYS A 26 -10.33 38.14 52.44
CA LYS A 26 -10.81 38.33 51.05
C LYS A 26 -9.85 39.21 50.22
N LYS A 27 -9.32 40.30 50.78
CA LYS A 27 -8.32 41.15 50.09
C LYS A 27 -7.01 40.40 49.81
N LYS A 28 -6.54 39.55 50.73
CA LYS A 28 -5.31 38.75 50.55
C LYS A 28 -5.48 37.69 49.45
N HIS A 29 -6.64 37.02 49.39
CA HIS A 29 -6.97 36.07 48.32
C HIS A 29 -7.04 36.75 46.94
N LYS A 30 -7.73 37.90 46.84
CA LYS A 30 -7.82 38.66 45.58
C LYS A 30 -6.45 39.11 45.06
N LYS A 31 -5.53 39.49 45.96
CA LYS A 31 -4.15 39.87 45.60
C LYS A 31 -3.33 38.66 45.12
N LYS A 32 -3.53 37.48 45.72
CA LYS A 32 -2.87 36.21 45.33
C LYS A 32 -3.36 35.75 43.96
N ASP A 33 -4.65 35.84 43.68
CA ASP A 33 -5.22 35.46 42.36
C ASP A 33 -4.78 36.41 41.25
N LYS A 34 -4.72 37.72 41.52
CA LYS A 34 -4.19 38.69 40.54
C LYS A 34 -2.72 38.41 40.21
N LYS A 35 -1.90 38.00 41.19
CA LYS A 35 -0.50 37.61 40.98
C LYS A 35 -0.39 36.29 40.18
N LYS A 36 -1.26 35.31 40.44
CA LYS A 36 -1.32 34.03 39.71
C LYS A 36 -1.73 34.22 38.26
N LYS A 37 -2.72 35.09 37.99
CA LYS A 37 -3.16 35.44 36.63
C LYS A 37 -2.04 36.14 35.84
N LYS A 38 -1.35 37.13 36.44
CA LYS A 38 -0.22 37.82 35.81
C LYS A 38 0.95 36.88 35.48
N LYS A 39 1.22 35.87 36.33
CA LYS A 39 2.25 34.85 36.07
C LYS A 39 1.86 33.95 34.88
N LYS A 40 0.59 33.50 34.83
CA LYS A 40 0.05 32.66 33.74
C LYS A 40 0.08 33.39 32.38
N ASP A 41 -0.23 34.68 32.35
CA ASP A 41 -0.15 35.48 31.12
C ASP A 41 1.30 35.70 30.66
N LYS A 42 2.24 35.89 31.58
CA LYS A 42 3.68 36.00 31.26
C LYS A 42 4.24 34.69 30.67
N ASP A 43 3.83 33.53 31.19
CA ASP A 43 4.22 32.23 30.65
C ASP A 43 3.59 31.94 29.28
N LYS A 44 2.30 32.29 29.09
CA LYS A 44 1.67 32.19 27.77
C LYS A 44 2.38 33.07 26.74
N LYS A 45 2.78 34.30 27.10
CA LYS A 45 3.53 35.20 26.22
C LYS A 45 4.90 34.62 25.87
N LYS A 46 5.66 34.10 26.85
CA LYS A 46 6.95 33.44 26.61
C LYS A 46 6.82 32.20 25.70
N LYS A 47 5.79 31.38 25.88
CA LYS A 47 5.55 30.19 25.04
C LYS A 47 5.18 30.58 23.60
N LYS A 48 4.38 31.64 23.41
CA LYS A 48 4.04 32.16 22.08
C LYS A 48 5.26 32.77 21.38
N ASP A 49 6.11 33.49 22.11
CA ASP A 49 7.33 34.10 21.57
C ASP A 49 8.38 33.05 21.22
N SER A 50 8.58 32.04 22.08
CA SER A 50 9.44 30.88 21.77
C SER A 50 8.96 30.12 20.53
N LYS A 51 7.64 29.89 20.38
CA LYS A 51 7.08 29.26 19.18
C LYS A 51 7.27 30.12 17.92
N LYS A 52 7.16 31.45 18.04
CA LYS A 52 7.43 32.39 16.93
C LYS A 52 8.92 32.44 16.58
N LYS A 53 9.82 32.37 17.57
CA LYS A 53 11.27 32.32 17.36
C LYS A 53 11.72 30.99 16.75
N LYS A 54 11.13 29.85 17.15
CA LYS A 54 11.36 28.54 16.51
C LYS A 54 10.85 28.51 15.07
N LYS A 55 9.65 29.07 14.81
CA LYS A 55 9.09 29.20 13.44
C LYS A 55 9.89 30.19 12.57
N LYS A 56 10.47 31.24 13.16
CA LYS A 56 11.42 32.12 12.47
C LYS A 56 12.76 31.42 12.21
N LYS A 57 13.30 30.64 13.14
CA LYS A 57 14.56 29.90 12.95
C LYS A 57 14.42 28.80 11.90
N SER A 58 13.25 28.15 11.81
CA SER A 58 12.94 27.18 10.75
C SER A 58 12.53 27.80 9.42
N LYS A 59 12.21 29.11 9.37
CA LYS A 59 12.04 29.87 8.12
C LYS A 59 13.30 30.63 7.71
N LYS A 60 14.30 30.69 8.59
CA LYS A 60 15.59 31.36 8.37
C LYS A 60 16.72 30.35 8.13
N THR A 61 16.37 29.15 7.69
CA THR A 61 17.14 28.29 6.77
C THR A 61 16.74 28.73 5.35
N ILE A 62 17.02 30.00 5.03
CA ILE A 62 18.04 30.41 4.08
C ILE A 62 17.59 30.12 2.64
N GLU A 63 16.81 31.03 2.11
CA GLU A 63 16.35 31.13 0.71
C GLU A 63 17.45 31.72 -0.21
N GLY A 64 18.75 31.55 0.10
CA GLY A 64 19.81 32.22 -0.68
C GLY A 64 21.28 32.06 -0.28
N VAL A 65 21.63 31.25 0.72
CA VAL A 65 23.00 30.77 0.91
C VAL A 65 22.95 29.30 0.53
N ILE A 66 23.79 28.90 -0.41
CA ILE A 66 24.00 27.50 -0.79
C ILE A 66 24.09 26.71 0.51
N ASN A 67 23.11 25.84 0.77
CA ASN A 67 23.03 25.08 2.00
C ASN A 67 24.19 24.08 1.99
N GLN A 68 25.37 24.48 2.45
CA GLN A 68 26.55 23.60 2.55
C GLN A 68 26.26 22.36 3.40
N LEU A 69 25.28 22.43 4.31
CA LEU A 69 24.78 21.29 5.09
C LEU A 69 23.94 20.30 4.28
N GLU A 70 23.34 20.74 3.18
CA GLU A 70 22.51 19.91 2.30
C GLU A 70 23.32 19.37 1.12
N TYR A 71 24.56 19.84 0.91
CA TYR A 71 25.42 19.34 -0.15
C TYR A 71 25.61 17.83 -0.03
N GLY A 72 25.28 17.10 -1.10
CA GLY A 72 25.38 15.64 -1.12
C GLY A 72 24.34 14.91 -0.25
N SER A 73 23.36 15.60 0.36
CA SER A 73 22.30 14.97 1.17
C SER A 73 21.44 13.97 0.40
N ARG A 74 21.37 14.12 -0.93
CA ARG A 74 20.63 13.26 -1.87
C ARG A 74 21.54 12.35 -2.71
N GLY A 75 22.79 12.16 -2.26
CA GLY A 75 23.86 11.52 -3.01
C GLY A 75 24.67 12.53 -3.83
N ILE A 76 25.88 12.14 -4.23
CA ILE A 76 26.77 12.95 -5.06
C ILE A 76 26.81 12.36 -6.46
N VAL A 77 26.35 13.13 -7.44
CA VAL A 77 26.40 12.80 -8.87
C VAL A 77 27.64 13.47 -9.44
N ARG A 78 28.51 12.67 -10.05
CA ARG A 78 29.72 13.20 -10.71
C ARG A 78 29.53 13.26 -12.22
N ALA A 79 29.96 14.36 -12.82
CA ALA A 79 29.85 14.60 -14.26
C ALA A 79 30.72 13.62 -15.10
N ASP A 80 31.83 13.13 -14.53
CA ASP A 80 32.78 12.20 -15.17
C ASP A 80 32.27 10.75 -15.22
N ASN A 81 31.31 10.38 -14.36
CA ASN A 81 30.79 9.02 -14.28
C ASN A 81 29.53 8.84 -15.13
N ARG A 82 29.67 8.09 -16.23
CA ARG A 82 28.56 7.75 -17.13
C ARG A 82 27.43 6.96 -16.46
N ALA A 83 27.71 6.16 -15.44
CA ALA A 83 26.66 5.40 -14.76
C ALA A 83 25.60 6.31 -14.13
N HIS A 84 26.03 7.44 -13.57
CA HIS A 84 25.12 8.42 -12.99
C HIS A 84 24.28 9.14 -14.05
N MET A 85 24.83 9.36 -15.25
CA MET A 85 24.10 9.91 -16.38
C MET A 85 22.94 9.01 -16.79
N TYR A 86 23.13 7.69 -16.76
CA TYR A 86 22.06 6.73 -17.06
C TYR A 86 21.02 6.63 -15.94
N GLU A 87 21.46 6.58 -14.67
CA GLU A 87 20.56 6.49 -13.52
C GLU A 87 19.67 7.73 -13.38
N LYS A 88 20.21 8.92 -13.68
CA LYS A 88 19.50 10.21 -13.57
C LYS A 88 19.03 10.76 -14.91
N LYS A 89 18.97 9.90 -15.94
CA LYS A 89 18.64 10.33 -17.30
C LYS A 89 17.26 10.97 -17.35
N GLU A 90 16.26 10.34 -16.73
CA GLU A 90 14.89 10.83 -16.73
C GLU A 90 14.78 12.20 -16.04
N GLU A 91 15.42 12.36 -14.89
CA GLU A 91 15.47 13.63 -14.16
C GLU A 91 16.17 14.73 -14.93
N PHE A 92 17.30 14.40 -15.57
CA PHE A 92 18.06 15.32 -16.40
C PHE A 92 17.28 15.80 -17.62
N LEU A 93 16.61 14.89 -18.35
CA LEU A 93 15.79 15.26 -19.51
C LEU A 93 14.64 16.18 -19.12
N ARG A 94 14.00 15.93 -17.98
CA ARG A 94 12.92 16.77 -17.48
C ARG A 94 13.42 18.16 -17.07
N TRP A 95 14.58 18.23 -16.42
CA TRP A 95 15.23 19.49 -16.07
C TRP A 95 15.61 20.30 -17.31
N LEU A 96 16.13 19.65 -18.35
CA LEU A 96 16.44 20.29 -19.63
C LEU A 96 15.20 20.94 -20.27
N ILE A 97 14.07 20.23 -20.27
CA ILE A 97 12.83 20.75 -20.87
C ILE A 97 12.24 21.86 -20.00
N GLU A 98 12.13 21.67 -18.68
CA GLU A 98 11.38 22.61 -17.84
C GLU A 98 12.18 23.82 -17.36
N ILE A 99 13.48 23.66 -17.11
CA ILE A 99 14.34 24.74 -16.58
C ILE A 99 15.17 25.39 -17.70
N LYS A 100 15.65 24.59 -18.65
CA LYS A 100 16.49 25.10 -19.75
C LYS A 100 15.72 25.33 -21.05
N ASP A 101 14.47 24.88 -21.14
CA ASP A 101 13.62 24.98 -22.34
C ASP A 101 14.31 24.45 -23.61
N LYS A 102 15.03 23.34 -23.46
CA LYS A 102 15.74 22.67 -24.56
C LYS A 102 15.21 21.26 -24.75
N GLN A 103 14.90 20.94 -26.01
CA GLN A 103 14.52 19.58 -26.41
C GLN A 103 15.77 18.71 -26.52
N PRO A 104 15.82 17.52 -25.88
CA PRO A 104 16.96 16.60 -25.93
C PRO A 104 17.43 16.26 -27.35
N SER A 105 16.49 16.21 -28.30
CA SER A 105 16.77 15.91 -29.71
C SER A 105 17.52 17.01 -30.46
N MET A 106 17.59 18.21 -29.89
CA MET A 106 18.22 19.38 -30.51
C MET A 106 19.63 19.66 -29.96
N LEU A 107 20.10 18.89 -28.96
CA LEU A 107 21.41 19.08 -28.34
C LEU A 107 22.48 18.25 -29.04
N ASN A 108 23.63 18.88 -29.29
CA ASN A 108 24.83 18.16 -29.67
C ASN A 108 25.48 17.49 -28.44
N ARG A 109 26.24 16.42 -28.67
CA ARG A 109 26.90 15.64 -27.59
C ARG A 109 27.77 16.48 -26.64
N ARG A 110 28.39 17.56 -27.12
CA ARG A 110 29.17 18.48 -26.26
C ARG A 110 28.27 19.30 -25.36
N GLU A 111 27.23 19.89 -25.94
CA GLU A 111 26.24 20.69 -25.19
C GLU A 111 25.53 19.83 -24.14
N GLU A 112 25.16 18.59 -24.50
CA GLU A 112 24.60 17.62 -23.55
C GLU A 112 25.52 17.40 -22.36
N GLN A 113 26.84 17.31 -22.58
CA GLN A 113 27.82 17.13 -21.52
C GLN A 113 27.97 18.39 -20.65
N ASP A 114 27.91 19.59 -21.25
CA ASP A 114 27.96 20.86 -20.51
C ASP A 114 26.73 21.01 -19.61
N PHE A 115 25.53 20.75 -20.16
CA PHE A 115 24.29 20.76 -19.39
C PHE A 115 24.25 19.68 -18.31
N TRP A 116 24.83 18.50 -18.58
CA TRP A 116 24.97 17.45 -17.59
C TRP A 116 25.86 17.89 -16.43
N SER A 117 26.97 18.59 -16.70
CA SER A 117 27.83 19.15 -15.65
C SER A 117 27.07 20.16 -14.78
N MET A 118 26.33 21.07 -15.41
CA MET A 118 25.49 22.04 -14.69
C MET A 118 24.41 21.35 -13.83
N TYR A 119 23.76 20.32 -14.37
CA TYR A 119 22.78 19.54 -13.63
C TYR A 119 23.40 18.83 -12.43
N CYS A 120 24.62 18.29 -12.56
CA CYS A 120 25.33 17.66 -11.45
C CYS A 120 25.64 18.66 -10.34
N GLU A 121 26.06 19.89 -10.69
CA GLU A 121 26.29 20.97 -9.74
C GLU A 121 25.00 21.33 -8.98
N ASP A 122 23.90 21.55 -9.71
CA ASP A 122 22.61 21.91 -9.11
C ASP A 122 22.01 20.75 -8.27
N TYR A 123 22.21 19.51 -8.72
CA TYR A 123 21.80 18.31 -7.98
C TYR A 123 22.56 18.20 -6.65
N ASN A 124 23.89 18.31 -6.70
CA ASN A 124 24.73 18.14 -5.51
C ASN A 124 24.56 19.27 -4.50
N THR A 125 24.34 20.50 -4.98
CA THR A 125 24.14 21.70 -4.15
C THR A 125 22.72 21.85 -3.62
N CYS A 126 21.83 20.91 -3.96
CA CYS A 126 20.43 20.92 -3.54
C CYS A 126 19.65 22.18 -4.00
N THR A 127 20.02 22.78 -5.14
CA THR A 127 19.38 24.00 -5.67
C THR A 127 18.18 23.73 -6.56
N LEU A 128 18.04 22.50 -7.07
CA LEU A 128 16.89 22.10 -7.87
C LEU A 128 15.61 22.03 -7.02
N PRO A 129 14.44 22.26 -7.63
CA PRO A 129 13.16 21.94 -6.99
C PRO A 129 13.05 20.45 -6.61
N GLU A 130 12.34 20.14 -5.53
CA GLU A 130 12.25 18.78 -4.95
C GLU A 130 11.83 17.70 -5.97
N LYS A 131 11.05 18.09 -6.99
CA LYS A 131 10.57 17.20 -8.07
C LYS A 131 11.68 16.59 -8.93
N PHE A 132 12.81 17.26 -9.09
CA PHE A 132 13.87 16.83 -10.01
C PHE A 132 14.90 15.88 -9.38
N TYR A 133 14.80 15.60 -8.07
CA TYR A 133 15.70 14.62 -7.44
C TYR A 133 15.24 13.18 -7.60
N ASN A 134 13.92 13.00 -7.69
CA ASN A 134 13.27 11.72 -7.89
C ASN A 134 11.86 11.95 -8.46
N ILE A 135 11.77 11.95 -9.79
CA ILE A 135 10.50 12.20 -10.49
C ILE A 135 9.49 11.12 -10.12
N GLY A 136 9.88 9.84 -10.10
CA GLY A 136 8.96 8.75 -9.77
C GLY A 136 8.29 8.92 -8.40
N LYS A 137 9.04 9.27 -7.35
CA LYS A 137 8.48 9.55 -6.02
C LYS A 137 7.56 10.77 -6.03
N TRP A 138 7.93 11.82 -6.76
CA TRP A 138 7.13 13.02 -6.85
C TRP A 138 5.81 12.76 -7.59
N GLU A 139 5.83 12.05 -8.72
CA GLU A 139 4.64 11.69 -9.49
C GLU A 139 3.69 10.79 -8.69
N ILE A 140 4.22 9.81 -7.95
CA ILE A 140 3.42 8.98 -7.04
C ILE A 140 2.78 9.84 -5.93
N SER A 141 3.52 10.79 -5.37
CA SER A 141 3.03 11.69 -4.31
C SER A 141 1.97 12.68 -4.85
N GLU A 142 2.19 13.22 -6.04
CA GLU A 142 1.23 14.05 -6.76
C GLU A 142 -0.04 13.28 -7.08
N ALA A 143 0.08 12.08 -7.64
CA ALA A 143 -1.05 11.20 -7.95
C ALA A 143 -1.88 10.92 -6.70
N LYS A 144 -1.22 10.58 -5.60
CA LYS A 144 -1.87 10.37 -4.31
C LYS A 144 -2.58 11.64 -3.82
N ARG A 145 -1.99 12.81 -4.02
CA ARG A 145 -2.61 14.10 -3.65
C ARG A 145 -3.80 14.46 -4.53
N ARG A 146 -3.75 14.09 -5.81
CA ARG A 146 -4.84 14.22 -6.79
C ARG A 146 -5.93 13.16 -6.62
N GLY A 147 -5.80 12.24 -5.66
CA GLY A 147 -6.80 11.19 -5.38
C GLY A 147 -6.78 10.04 -6.39
N VAL A 148 -5.73 9.95 -7.20
CA VAL A 148 -5.50 8.90 -8.20
C VAL A 148 -5.12 7.62 -7.45
N LYS A 149 -5.97 6.59 -7.54
CA LYS A 149 -5.86 5.36 -6.72
C LYS A 149 -4.93 4.31 -7.31
N SER A 150 -4.57 4.41 -8.59
CA SER A 150 -3.71 3.44 -9.27
C SER A 150 -2.76 4.10 -10.28
N VAL A 151 -1.65 3.42 -10.61
CA VAL A 151 -0.73 3.81 -11.70
C VAL A 151 -1.46 3.82 -13.05
N GLN A 152 -2.46 2.96 -13.23
CA GLN A 152 -3.31 2.96 -14.42
C GLN A 152 -4.04 4.29 -14.59
N ASP A 153 -4.57 4.83 -13.49
CA ASP A 153 -5.28 6.12 -13.46
C ASP A 153 -4.35 7.32 -13.75
N LEU A 154 -3.04 7.22 -13.51
CA LEU A 154 -2.06 8.26 -13.86
C LEU A 154 -1.91 8.43 -15.37
N TYR A 155 -1.98 7.33 -16.13
CA TYR A 155 -1.86 7.34 -17.59
C TYR A 155 -3.20 7.53 -18.32
N THR A 156 -4.34 7.31 -17.66
CA THR A 156 -5.67 7.42 -18.29
C THR A 156 -6.44 8.70 -17.95
N ASN A 157 -6.02 9.49 -16.95
CA ASN A 157 -6.80 10.66 -16.52
C ASN A 157 -6.40 12.00 -17.18
N ASP A 158 -5.32 12.06 -17.95
CA ASP A 158 -5.02 13.24 -18.78
C ASP A 158 -5.77 13.11 -20.13
N GLY A 159 -7.07 13.42 -20.13
CA GLY A 159 -7.80 13.78 -21.36
C GLY A 159 -8.97 12.89 -21.81
N MET A 160 -9.30 11.80 -21.12
CA MET A 160 -10.48 10.98 -21.49
C MET A 160 -11.78 11.60 -20.97
N THR A 161 -12.75 11.76 -21.85
CA THR A 161 -14.08 12.31 -21.54
C THR A 161 -14.88 11.33 -20.68
N ASP A 162 -15.79 11.80 -19.81
CA ASP A 162 -16.61 10.93 -18.94
C ASP A 162 -17.37 9.82 -19.70
N GLU A 163 -17.69 10.04 -20.98
CA GLU A 163 -18.30 9.03 -21.87
C GLU A 163 -17.35 7.90 -22.29
N GLU A 164 -16.07 8.21 -22.55
CA GLU A 164 -15.07 7.22 -22.94
C GLU A 164 -14.74 6.28 -21.78
N ARG A 165 -14.78 6.80 -20.54
CA ARG A 165 -14.64 5.99 -19.33
C ARG A 165 -15.76 4.94 -19.23
N LYS A 166 -17.01 5.34 -19.50
CA LYS A 166 -18.15 4.43 -19.47
C LYS A 166 -18.05 3.35 -20.56
N ARG A 167 -17.54 3.70 -21.73
CA ARG A 167 -17.33 2.76 -22.84
C ARG A 167 -16.27 1.71 -22.51
N MET A 168 -15.16 2.11 -21.90
CA MET A 168 -14.09 1.18 -21.50
C MET A 168 -14.55 0.23 -20.38
N GLU A 169 -15.32 0.72 -19.43
CA GLU A 169 -15.89 -0.11 -18.36
C GLU A 169 -16.83 -1.19 -18.95
N VAL A 170 -17.68 -0.83 -19.90
CA VAL A 170 -18.55 -1.78 -20.60
C VAL A 170 -17.75 -2.83 -21.38
N LEU A 171 -16.66 -2.42 -22.05
CA LEU A 171 -15.78 -3.35 -22.76
C LEU A 171 -15.12 -4.34 -21.81
N LYS A 172 -14.59 -3.85 -20.69
CA LYS A 172 -13.97 -4.68 -19.65
C LYS A 172 -14.97 -5.67 -19.07
N GLN A 173 -16.19 -5.24 -18.75
CA GLN A 173 -17.25 -6.13 -18.28
C GLN A 173 -17.61 -7.20 -19.31
N ARG A 174 -17.60 -6.85 -20.61
CA ARG A 174 -17.83 -7.80 -21.70
C ARG A 174 -16.71 -8.83 -21.81
N ASP A 175 -15.46 -8.41 -21.63
CA ASP A 175 -14.29 -9.30 -21.63
C ASP A 175 -14.25 -10.21 -20.41
N ASP A 176 -14.51 -9.69 -19.22
CA ASP A 176 -14.58 -10.47 -17.98
C ASP A 176 -15.71 -11.52 -18.06
N ALA A 177 -16.86 -11.16 -18.64
CA ALA A 177 -17.95 -12.10 -18.87
C ALA A 177 -17.56 -13.21 -19.85
N ARG A 178 -16.87 -12.88 -20.95
CA ARG A 178 -16.34 -13.88 -21.89
C ARG A 178 -15.36 -14.83 -21.22
N GLN A 179 -14.41 -14.29 -20.45
CA GLN A 179 -13.41 -15.08 -19.75
C GLN A 179 -14.04 -16.04 -18.75
N LYS A 180 -15.06 -15.60 -18.00
CA LYS A 180 -15.81 -16.49 -17.08
C LYS A 180 -16.51 -17.63 -17.80
N ILE A 181 -17.11 -17.37 -18.96
CA ILE A 181 -17.75 -18.42 -19.78
C ILE A 181 -16.71 -19.45 -20.26
N GLU A 182 -15.55 -18.98 -20.72
CA GLU A 182 -14.47 -19.85 -21.19
C GLU A 182 -13.83 -20.66 -20.05
N GLN A 183 -13.65 -20.05 -18.88
CA GLN A 183 -13.23 -20.73 -17.65
C GLN A 183 -14.23 -21.81 -17.22
N ALA A 184 -15.54 -21.52 -17.28
CA ALA A 184 -16.57 -22.51 -16.97
C ALA A 184 -16.54 -23.68 -17.97
N ARG A 185 -16.36 -23.39 -19.27
CA ARG A 185 -16.25 -24.42 -20.32
C ARG A 185 -15.02 -25.31 -20.14
N THR A 186 -13.86 -24.71 -19.90
CA THR A 186 -12.61 -25.46 -19.65
C THR A 186 -12.71 -26.30 -18.39
N PHE A 187 -13.32 -25.78 -17.32
CA PHE A 187 -13.57 -26.53 -16.10
C PHE A 187 -14.48 -27.76 -16.34
N ALA A 188 -15.58 -27.58 -17.09
CA ALA A 188 -16.48 -28.68 -17.44
C ALA A 188 -15.77 -29.78 -18.27
N ILE A 189 -14.94 -29.39 -19.24
CA ILE A 189 -14.13 -30.35 -20.03
C ILE A 189 -13.14 -31.10 -19.13
N MET A 190 -12.44 -30.40 -18.22
CA MET A 190 -11.53 -31.03 -17.28
C MET A 190 -12.23 -32.03 -16.35
N GLU A 191 -13.46 -31.73 -15.93
CA GLU A 191 -14.24 -32.64 -15.10
C GLU A 191 -14.62 -33.93 -15.85
N GLN A 192 -15.02 -33.81 -17.12
CA GLN A 192 -15.31 -34.96 -17.98
C GLN A 192 -14.08 -35.85 -18.17
N LEU A 193 -12.91 -35.25 -18.42
CA LEU A 193 -11.64 -35.99 -18.54
C LEU A 193 -11.27 -36.71 -17.24
N LYS A 194 -11.49 -36.08 -16.07
CA LYS A 194 -11.27 -36.73 -14.77
C LYS A 194 -12.20 -37.92 -14.55
N LYS A 195 -13.48 -37.82 -14.97
CA LYS A 195 -14.44 -38.93 -14.89
C LYS A 195 -14.03 -40.08 -15.81
N ALA A 196 -13.66 -39.80 -17.07
CA ALA A 196 -13.16 -40.80 -18.00
C ALA A 196 -11.92 -41.52 -17.44
N LYS A 197 -10.92 -40.77 -16.95
CA LYS A 197 -9.72 -41.34 -16.33
C LYS A 197 -10.01 -42.22 -15.12
N LYS A 198 -11.01 -41.88 -14.30
CA LYS A 198 -11.44 -42.72 -13.17
C LYS A 198 -12.09 -44.02 -13.64
N VAL A 199 -12.92 -43.97 -14.68
CA VAL A 199 -13.54 -45.17 -15.27
C VAL A 199 -12.48 -46.09 -15.87
N ASP A 200 -11.53 -45.54 -16.63
CA ASP A 200 -10.44 -46.31 -17.21
C ASP A 200 -9.53 -46.92 -16.13
N SER A 201 -9.23 -46.16 -15.08
CA SER A 201 -8.48 -46.67 -13.93
C SER A 201 -9.25 -47.75 -13.15
N ALA A 202 -10.57 -47.63 -13.03
CA ALA A 202 -11.41 -48.64 -12.38
C ALA A 202 -11.46 -49.93 -13.21
N ARG A 203 -11.63 -49.81 -14.54
CA ARG A 203 -11.53 -50.94 -15.48
C ARG A 203 -10.17 -51.62 -15.42
N PHE A 204 -9.09 -50.83 -15.33
CA PHE A 204 -7.75 -51.39 -15.23
C PHE A 204 -7.56 -52.19 -13.93
N LYS A 205 -8.08 -51.68 -12.80
CA LYS A 205 -8.08 -52.41 -11.52
C LYS A 205 -8.94 -53.67 -11.56
N GLU A 206 -10.11 -53.61 -12.20
CA GLU A 206 -10.99 -54.76 -12.40
C GLU A 206 -10.28 -55.85 -13.21
N ILE A 207 -9.62 -55.48 -14.32
CA ILE A 207 -8.80 -56.39 -15.12
C ILE A 207 -7.62 -56.96 -14.30
N GLU A 208 -6.94 -56.15 -13.50
CA GLU A 208 -5.87 -56.63 -12.60
C GLU A 208 -6.39 -57.60 -11.53
N GLU A 209 -7.57 -57.33 -10.96
CA GLU A 209 -8.23 -58.20 -9.99
C GLU A 209 -8.68 -59.51 -10.63
N GLU A 210 -9.21 -59.48 -11.86
CA GLU A 210 -9.51 -60.67 -12.66
C GLU A 210 -8.25 -61.49 -12.95
N HIS A 211 -7.16 -60.84 -13.38
CA HIS A 211 -5.88 -61.51 -13.59
C HIS A 211 -5.30 -62.11 -12.29
N ARG A 212 -5.48 -61.42 -11.16
CA ARG A 212 -5.06 -61.91 -9.84
C ARG A 212 -5.92 -63.08 -9.36
N ALA A 213 -7.24 -63.01 -9.56
CA ALA A 213 -8.18 -64.07 -9.19
C ALA A 213 -8.04 -65.31 -10.08
N ARG A 214 -7.70 -65.13 -11.35
CA ARG A 214 -7.41 -66.23 -12.29
C ARG A 214 -6.15 -67.02 -11.91
N GLY A 215 -5.22 -66.38 -11.18
CA GLY A 215 -3.92 -66.94 -10.83
C GLY A 215 -3.02 -67.19 -12.06
N PRO A 216 -1.73 -67.51 -11.85
CA PRO A 216 -0.84 -67.85 -12.97
C PRO A 216 -1.33 -69.14 -13.65
N GLU A 217 -1.50 -69.13 -14.97
CA GLU A 217 -1.79 -70.34 -15.74
C GLU A 217 -0.57 -71.28 -15.66
N THR A 218 -0.60 -72.23 -14.72
CA THR A 218 0.46 -73.23 -14.56
C THR A 218 0.47 -74.18 -15.76
N PHE A 219 1.63 -74.78 -16.06
CA PHE A 219 1.77 -75.75 -17.16
C PHE A 219 0.72 -76.87 -17.10
N GLU A 220 0.40 -77.32 -15.88
CA GLU A 220 -0.64 -78.33 -15.62
C GLU A 220 -2.04 -77.84 -15.94
N SER A 221 -2.38 -76.59 -15.59
CA SER A 221 -3.68 -76.00 -15.92
C SER A 221 -3.88 -75.85 -17.44
N ILE A 222 -2.81 -75.52 -18.17
CA ILE A 222 -2.80 -75.41 -19.63
C ILE A 222 -2.94 -76.80 -20.26
N ALA A 223 -2.22 -77.80 -19.73
CA ALA A 223 -2.32 -79.19 -20.18
C ALA A 223 -3.73 -79.76 -19.97
N LEU A 224 -4.35 -79.51 -18.80
CA LEU A 224 -5.71 -79.94 -18.49
C LEU A 224 -6.75 -79.26 -19.40
N LYS A 225 -6.57 -77.97 -19.69
CA LYS A 225 -7.43 -77.21 -20.61
C LYS A 225 -7.33 -77.74 -22.05
N ARG A 226 -6.12 -78.08 -22.51
CA ARG A 226 -5.90 -78.73 -23.81
C ARG A 226 -6.50 -80.13 -23.87
N LYS A 227 -6.39 -80.90 -22.78
CA LYS A 227 -6.99 -82.24 -22.67
C LYS A 227 -8.51 -82.17 -22.75
N ARG A 228 -9.15 -81.30 -21.96
CA ARG A 228 -10.61 -81.06 -22.02
C ARG A 228 -11.06 -80.58 -23.40
N ALA A 229 -10.29 -79.71 -24.06
CA ALA A 229 -10.61 -79.27 -25.41
C ALA A 229 -10.50 -80.40 -26.45
N LYS A 230 -9.54 -81.32 -26.28
CA LYS A 230 -9.39 -82.50 -27.13
C LYS A 230 -10.55 -83.48 -26.90
N GLU A 231 -10.86 -83.77 -25.64
CA GLU A 231 -12.01 -84.61 -25.25
C GLU A 231 -13.34 -84.02 -25.73
N ALA A 232 -13.55 -82.71 -25.65
CA ALA A 232 -14.75 -82.05 -26.16
C ALA A 232 -14.86 -82.14 -27.69
N LYS A 233 -13.74 -82.03 -28.41
CA LYS A 233 -13.70 -82.24 -29.88
C LYS A 233 -13.99 -83.69 -30.24
N GLU A 234 -13.40 -84.64 -29.53
CA GLU A 234 -13.64 -86.08 -29.72
C GLU A 234 -15.08 -86.46 -29.38
N ALA A 235 -15.65 -85.90 -28.31
CA ALA A 235 -17.06 -86.04 -27.94
C ALA A 235 -17.99 -85.44 -29.02
N ALA A 236 -17.62 -84.28 -29.60
CA ALA A 236 -18.38 -83.69 -30.70
C ALA A 236 -18.31 -84.55 -31.98
N ILE A 237 -17.14 -85.13 -32.29
CA ILE A 237 -16.95 -86.04 -33.42
C ILE A 237 -17.74 -87.33 -33.22
N THR A 238 -17.66 -87.96 -32.05
CA THR A 238 -18.39 -89.19 -31.74
C THR A 238 -19.90 -88.97 -31.69
N LYS A 239 -20.37 -87.83 -31.18
CA LYS A 239 -21.79 -87.43 -31.25
C LYS A 239 -22.25 -87.23 -32.70
N LYS A 240 -21.39 -86.70 -33.56
CA LYS A 240 -21.66 -86.53 -34.99
C LYS A 240 -21.68 -87.86 -35.75
N LEU A 241 -20.91 -88.86 -35.30
CA LEU A 241 -20.88 -90.21 -35.86
C LEU A 241 -22.02 -91.11 -35.35
N ARG A 242 -22.55 -90.91 -34.13
CA ARG A 242 -23.71 -91.63 -33.58
C ARG A 242 -25.07 -91.07 -34.04
N GLY A 243 -25.08 -89.91 -34.68
CA GLY A 243 -26.28 -89.26 -35.22
C GLY A 243 -26.52 -89.54 -36.71
N PHE A 244 -25.81 -90.51 -37.28
CA PHE A 244 -26.01 -91.06 -38.63
C PHE A 244 -26.42 -92.53 -38.51
#